data_AF-A0A7M1STV1-F1
#
_entry.id   AF-A0A7M1STV1-F1
#
_cell.length_a   1.000
_cell.length_b   1.000
_cell.length_c   1.000
_cell.angle_alpha   90.00
_cell.angle_beta   90.00
_cell.angle_gamma   90.00
#
_symmetry.space_group_name_H-M   'P 1'
#
loop_
_entity.id
_entity.type
_entity.pdbx_description
1 polymer ?
#
loop_
_entity_poly.entity_id
_entity_poly.type
_entity_poly.pdbx_seq_one_letter_code
_entity_poly.pdbx_strand_id
1 'polypeptide(L)'
;MSRRLTTITTLLCTAMAVSGCGGIVSGDQPSATAPHGEPAASELVGLWQVEADGLETDTWVQIGSSFSPMSLTVWSQDCTQSGMWRARAGTLLTQVDSWSGTCDGPETPWLENATRFTTSGQNVILTDAAGQETARLTIDGAPPPNPDIADEFRQQPELTEEQRAEIDTPVEPLPGGVEPATVEDVLGRWVPMEEYSTEPYLEVSEDGAWSGSDGCNHVGGRWALATDGSLLTVSGAQTLIGCEGHDFGAPMAQAAWLVVEGERLRFYGDEGQVLDEATRA
;
A
#
# COMPACT_ATOMS: atom_id res chain seq x y z
N MET A 1 -2.02 -62.23 48.45
CA MET A 1 -3.34 -62.03 49.08
C MET A 1 -4.11 -61.02 48.23
N SER A 2 -5.04 -61.51 47.42
CA SER A 2 -6.51 -61.26 47.51
C SER A 2 -6.91 -59.93 46.85
N ARG A 3 -7.38 -59.95 45.59
CA ARG A 3 -8.79 -60.05 45.14
C ARG A 3 -9.66 -58.82 45.49
N ARG A 4 -10.06 -58.12 44.43
CA ARG A 4 -11.40 -57.57 44.08
C ARG A 4 -12.42 -57.41 45.23
N LEU A 5 -13.10 -56.26 45.31
CA LEU A 5 -14.46 -56.08 44.79
C LEU A 5 -15.05 -54.70 45.15
N THR A 6 -15.73 -54.15 44.15
CA THR A 6 -16.75 -53.11 44.11
C THR A 6 -17.73 -53.12 45.29
N THR A 7 -18.16 -51.96 45.80
CA THR A 7 -19.56 -51.74 46.19
C THR A 7 -19.93 -50.26 46.03
N ILE A 8 -21.02 -50.08 45.29
CA ILE A 8 -21.76 -48.88 44.97
C ILE A 8 -22.59 -48.48 46.19
N THR A 9 -22.68 -47.19 46.52
CA THR A 9 -23.83 -46.65 47.27
C THR A 9 -24.27 -45.36 46.60
N THR A 10 -25.39 -45.48 45.90
CA THR A 10 -26.20 -44.42 45.34
C THR A 10 -26.91 -43.70 46.49
N LEU A 11 -26.81 -42.37 46.58
CA LEU A 11 -27.85 -41.57 47.21
C LEU A 11 -28.32 -40.50 46.23
N LEU A 12 -29.64 -40.45 46.10
CA LEU A 12 -30.42 -39.79 45.07
C LEU A 12 -30.90 -38.41 45.59
N CYS A 13 -31.14 -37.52 44.64
CA CYS A 13 -32.02 -36.35 44.71
C CYS A 13 -31.61 -35.15 45.58
N THR A 14 -31.12 -34.10 44.92
CA THR A 14 -31.87 -32.83 44.89
C THR A 14 -31.65 -32.17 43.53
N ALA A 15 -32.72 -32.08 42.75
CA ALA A 15 -32.77 -31.28 41.54
C ALA A 15 -32.99 -29.81 41.93
N MET A 16 -32.08 -28.93 41.53
CA MET A 16 -32.40 -27.51 41.32
C MET A 16 -31.96 -27.17 39.91
N ALA A 17 -32.96 -26.99 39.04
CA ALA A 17 -32.75 -26.42 37.73
C ALA A 17 -32.54 -24.91 37.89
N VAL A 18 -31.39 -24.42 37.45
CA VAL A 18 -31.25 -23.04 36.96
C VAL A 18 -30.51 -23.12 35.64
N SER A 19 -31.23 -22.76 34.60
CA SER A 19 -30.78 -22.52 33.24
C SER A 19 -29.81 -21.34 33.17
N GLY A 20 -28.69 -21.52 32.47
CA GLY A 20 -27.78 -20.45 32.07
C GLY A 20 -26.73 -20.98 31.10
N CYS A 21 -26.99 -20.86 29.79
CA CYS A 21 -25.97 -21.00 28.77
C CYS A 21 -25.09 -19.74 28.75
N GLY A 22 -23.78 -19.92 28.75
CA GLY A 22 -22.76 -18.91 28.47
C GLY A 22 -21.42 -19.62 28.49
N GLY A 23 -20.85 -20.04 27.37
CA GLY A 23 -20.56 -19.20 26.21
C GLY A 23 -19.12 -18.75 26.38
N ILE A 24 -18.21 -19.52 25.79
CA ILE A 24 -16.77 -19.24 25.75
C ILE A 24 -16.60 -17.82 25.20
N VAL A 25 -16.03 -16.93 26.01
CA VAL A 25 -15.63 -15.59 25.56
C VAL A 25 -14.39 -15.78 24.69
N SER A 26 -14.61 -16.01 23.39
CA SER A 26 -13.64 -15.60 22.38
C SER A 26 -13.58 -14.08 22.46
N GLY A 27 -12.40 -13.53 22.76
CA GLY A 27 -12.18 -12.10 22.66
C GLY A 27 -12.36 -11.68 21.21
N ASP A 28 -13.36 -10.84 20.95
CA ASP A 28 -13.41 -10.01 19.77
C ASP A 28 -12.14 -9.15 19.77
N GLN A 29 -11.22 -9.48 18.88
CA GLN A 29 -10.21 -8.55 18.42
C GLN A 29 -11.00 -7.49 17.63
N PRO A 30 -10.92 -6.19 17.97
CA PRO A 30 -11.59 -5.18 17.16
C PRO A 30 -10.96 -5.19 15.78
N SER A 31 -11.68 -5.69 14.78
CA SER A 31 -11.40 -5.37 13.38
C SER A 31 -11.39 -3.85 13.27
N ALA A 32 -10.25 -3.28 12.90
CA ALA A 32 -10.12 -1.87 12.60
C ALA A 32 -11.12 -1.56 11.47
N THR A 33 -12.27 -1.01 11.83
CA THR A 33 -13.22 -0.48 10.86
C THR A 33 -12.63 0.84 10.40
N ALA A 34 -12.30 0.95 9.11
CA ALA A 34 -11.91 2.22 8.50
C ALA A 34 -12.91 3.33 8.93
N PRO A 35 -12.45 4.58 9.11
CA PRO A 35 -13.33 5.68 9.47
C PRO A 35 -14.52 5.72 8.50
N HIS A 36 -15.74 5.77 9.07
CA HIS A 36 -16.99 5.63 8.33
C HIS A 36 -17.06 6.56 7.10
N GLY A 37 -16.86 6.00 5.90
CA GLY A 37 -17.08 6.70 4.63
C GLY A 37 -15.96 6.55 3.59
N GLU A 38 -14.75 6.20 3.99
CA GLU A 38 -13.64 5.97 3.05
C GLU A 38 -13.54 4.48 2.67
N PRO A 39 -13.31 4.17 1.39
CA PRO A 39 -13.10 2.80 0.95
C PRO A 39 -11.78 2.26 1.52
N ALA A 40 -11.77 1.01 1.97
CA ALA A 40 -10.54 0.36 2.39
C ALA A 40 -9.60 0.17 1.18
N ALA A 41 -8.29 0.29 1.40
CA ALA A 41 -7.30 0.15 0.33
C ALA A 41 -7.34 -1.27 -0.27
N SER A 42 -7.62 -2.29 0.54
CA SER A 42 -7.77 -3.67 0.07
C SER A 42 -8.96 -3.89 -0.86
N GLU A 43 -9.94 -2.98 -0.91
CA GLU A 43 -11.05 -3.04 -1.88
C GLU A 43 -10.63 -2.67 -3.31
N LEU A 44 -9.46 -2.05 -3.49
CA LEU A 44 -8.85 -1.85 -4.81
C LEU A 44 -8.27 -3.13 -5.38
N VAL A 45 -7.93 -4.10 -4.53
CA VAL A 45 -7.24 -5.31 -4.98
C VAL A 45 -8.18 -6.15 -5.82
N GLY A 46 -7.75 -6.41 -7.06
CA GLY A 46 -8.56 -7.07 -8.05
C GLY A 46 -7.93 -7.03 -9.43
N LEU A 47 -8.48 -7.85 -10.31
CA LEU A 47 -8.28 -7.82 -11.75
C LEU A 47 -9.49 -7.15 -12.38
N TRP A 48 -9.24 -6.04 -13.06
CA TRP A 48 -10.27 -5.11 -13.52
C TRP A 48 -10.16 -4.87 -15.02
N GLN A 49 -11.30 -4.84 -15.70
CA GLN A 49 -11.40 -4.24 -17.03
C GLN A 49 -11.43 -2.71 -16.88
N VAL A 50 -10.70 -2.00 -17.75
CA VAL A 50 -10.57 -0.55 -17.68
C VAL A 50 -11.41 0.12 -18.76
N GLU A 51 -12.26 1.04 -18.35
CA GLU A 51 -12.95 2.00 -19.21
C GLU A 51 -12.38 3.41 -18.93
N ALA A 52 -11.71 4.00 -19.92
CA ALA A 52 -11.25 5.39 -19.84
C ALA A 52 -11.17 6.01 -21.25
N ASP A 53 -11.11 7.34 -21.30
CA ASP A 53 -11.01 8.07 -22.55
C ASP A 53 -9.75 7.69 -23.33
N GLY A 54 -9.93 7.31 -24.60
CA GLY A 54 -8.83 6.98 -25.50
C GLY A 54 -8.19 5.61 -25.27
N LEU A 55 -8.76 4.76 -24.40
CA LEU A 55 -8.31 3.39 -24.23
C LEU A 55 -8.95 2.42 -25.21
N GLU A 56 -8.17 1.39 -25.56
CA GLU A 56 -8.65 0.21 -26.27
C GLU A 56 -9.58 -0.62 -25.36
N THR A 57 -10.57 -1.30 -25.95
CA THR A 57 -11.63 -2.04 -25.22
C THR A 57 -11.14 -3.25 -24.42
N ASP A 58 -9.91 -3.71 -24.66
CA ASP A 58 -9.29 -4.87 -24.01
C ASP A 58 -8.15 -4.46 -23.05
N THR A 59 -8.22 -3.26 -22.46
CA THR A 59 -7.27 -2.83 -21.44
C THR A 59 -7.68 -3.36 -20.07
N TRP A 60 -6.72 -3.97 -19.36
CA TRP A 60 -6.93 -4.51 -18.02
C TRP A 60 -5.90 -4.01 -17.03
N VAL A 61 -6.26 -3.97 -15.76
CA VAL A 61 -5.33 -3.71 -14.66
C VAL A 61 -5.55 -4.71 -13.54
N GLN A 62 -4.46 -5.32 -13.09
CA GLN A 62 -4.42 -6.06 -11.85
C GLN A 62 -3.77 -5.18 -10.79
N ILE A 63 -4.53 -4.84 -9.75
CA ILE A 63 -4.05 -4.15 -8.55
C ILE A 63 -3.91 -5.21 -7.47
N GLY A 64 -2.68 -5.40 -6.99
CA GLY A 64 -2.32 -6.46 -6.05
C GLY A 64 -2.33 -7.86 -6.65
N SER A 65 -1.51 -8.75 -6.09
CA SER A 65 -1.50 -10.17 -6.42
C SER A 65 -1.37 -10.99 -5.14
N SER A 66 -1.69 -12.29 -5.21
CA SER A 66 -1.52 -13.20 -4.07
C SER A 66 -0.05 -13.37 -3.65
N PHE A 67 0.90 -12.98 -4.51
CA PHE A 67 2.34 -13.02 -4.22
C PHE A 67 2.91 -11.69 -3.71
N SER A 68 2.36 -10.58 -4.21
CA SER A 68 2.78 -9.23 -3.86
C SER A 68 1.53 -8.33 -3.78
N PRO A 69 1.02 -8.03 -2.58
CA PRO A 69 -0.20 -7.22 -2.43
C PRO A 69 -0.04 -5.80 -3.02
N MET A 70 1.19 -5.31 -3.13
CA MET A 70 1.51 -3.96 -3.62
C MET A 70 1.87 -3.90 -5.11
N SER A 71 1.82 -5.03 -5.83
CA SER A 71 2.13 -5.04 -7.27
C SER A 71 1.00 -4.41 -8.09
N LEU A 72 1.37 -3.81 -9.21
CA LEU A 72 0.46 -3.30 -10.22
C LEU A 72 0.83 -3.92 -11.57
N THR A 73 -0.15 -4.37 -12.34
CA THR A 73 0.09 -4.91 -13.68
C THR A 73 -0.97 -4.41 -14.65
N VAL A 74 -0.56 -3.71 -15.70
CA VAL A 74 -1.45 -3.22 -16.77
C VAL A 74 -1.27 -4.09 -18.00
N TRP A 75 -2.37 -4.58 -18.56
CA TRP A 75 -2.38 -5.39 -19.77
C TRP A 75 -2.96 -4.55 -20.90
N SER A 76 -2.21 -4.43 -21.98
CA SER A 76 -2.67 -3.89 -23.25
C SER A 76 -2.50 -4.96 -24.33
N GLN A 77 -2.98 -4.69 -25.55
CA GLN A 77 -3.00 -5.70 -26.62
C GLN A 77 -1.63 -6.36 -26.88
N ASP A 78 -0.58 -5.54 -26.90
CA ASP A 78 0.75 -5.97 -27.36
C ASP A 78 1.80 -5.98 -26.25
N CYS A 79 1.42 -5.65 -25.01
CA CYS A 79 2.35 -5.66 -23.89
C CYS A 79 1.72 -5.68 -22.50
N THR A 80 2.61 -5.86 -21.55
CA THR A 80 2.32 -5.84 -20.13
C THR A 80 3.23 -4.84 -19.47
N GLN A 81 2.67 -4.04 -18.58
CA GLN A 81 3.42 -3.08 -17.80
C GLN A 81 3.33 -3.47 -16.33
N SER A 82 4.43 -3.37 -15.62
CA SER A 82 4.52 -3.66 -14.19
C SER A 82 4.83 -2.40 -13.42
N GLY A 83 4.44 -2.40 -12.16
CA GLY A 83 4.63 -1.27 -11.28
C GLY A 83 4.16 -1.54 -9.86
N MET A 84 3.89 -0.46 -9.15
CA MET A 84 3.46 -0.48 -7.76
C MET A 84 2.28 0.46 -7.55
N TRP A 85 1.52 0.18 -6.51
CA TRP A 85 0.47 1.06 -6.02
C TRP A 85 0.59 1.22 -4.51
N ARG A 86 0.00 2.29 -3.97
CA ARG A 86 -0.27 2.50 -2.54
C ARG A 86 -1.58 3.27 -2.42
N ALA A 87 -2.33 3.03 -1.35
CA ALA A 87 -3.49 3.84 -1.03
C ALA A 87 -3.66 4.01 0.47
N ARG A 88 -4.16 5.18 0.89
CA ARG A 88 -4.45 5.52 2.29
C ARG A 88 -5.34 6.75 2.33
N ALA A 89 -6.24 6.83 3.31
CA ALA A 89 -7.13 7.98 3.54
C ALA A 89 -7.79 8.54 2.25
N GLY A 90 -8.35 7.63 1.45
CA GLY A 90 -9.00 7.94 0.16
C GLY A 90 -8.07 8.35 -0.99
N THR A 91 -6.76 8.48 -0.74
CA THR A 91 -5.74 8.81 -1.75
C THR A 91 -5.15 7.54 -2.36
N LEU A 92 -4.92 7.57 -3.68
CA LEU A 92 -4.25 6.54 -4.47
C LEU A 92 -2.96 7.11 -5.05
N LEU A 93 -1.90 6.32 -5.04
CA LEU A 93 -0.65 6.59 -5.72
C LEU A 93 -0.25 5.35 -6.52
N THR A 94 0.03 5.52 -7.82
CA THR A 94 0.48 4.44 -8.70
C THR A 94 1.73 4.85 -9.44
N GLN A 95 2.57 3.89 -9.78
CA GLN A 95 3.70 4.06 -10.67
C GLN A 95 3.81 2.81 -11.54
N VAL A 96 3.94 3.02 -12.84
CA VAL A 96 4.37 2.01 -13.80
C VAL A 96 5.84 2.29 -14.12
N ASP A 97 6.69 1.27 -14.04
CA ASP A 97 8.14 1.47 -14.14
C ASP A 97 8.85 0.52 -15.12
N SER A 98 8.11 -0.45 -15.65
CA SER A 98 8.66 -1.47 -16.55
C SER A 98 7.59 -2.02 -17.48
N TRP A 99 8.01 -2.49 -18.65
CA TRP A 99 7.13 -3.13 -19.62
C TRP A 99 7.82 -4.26 -20.36
N SER A 100 7.03 -5.21 -20.87
CA SER A 100 7.44 -6.32 -21.71
C SER A 100 6.46 -6.51 -22.85
N GLY A 101 6.96 -6.78 -24.06
CA GLY A 101 6.16 -6.96 -25.26
C GLY A 101 6.67 -6.11 -26.43
N THR A 102 5.79 -5.81 -27.39
CA THR A 102 6.15 -5.06 -28.60
C THR A 102 5.68 -3.61 -28.61
N CYS A 103 5.12 -3.13 -27.50
CA CYS A 103 4.71 -1.74 -27.34
C CYS A 103 5.91 -0.85 -26.96
N ASP A 104 5.88 0.40 -27.41
CA ASP A 104 6.73 1.46 -26.85
C ASP A 104 6.05 1.97 -25.58
N GLY A 105 6.35 1.34 -24.43
CA GLY A 105 5.93 1.74 -23.07
C GLY A 105 4.67 2.62 -22.99
N PRO A 106 3.46 2.07 -23.13
CA PRO A 106 2.25 2.85 -23.35
C PRO A 106 1.97 3.71 -22.13
N GLU A 107 1.86 5.01 -22.36
CA GLU A 107 1.48 5.96 -21.32
C GLU A 107 0.20 5.49 -20.62
N THR A 108 0.18 5.55 -19.29
CA THR A 108 -1.01 5.21 -18.51
C THR A 108 -1.60 6.45 -17.82
N PRO A 109 -1.93 7.54 -18.55
CA PRO A 109 -2.33 8.79 -17.93
C PRO A 109 -3.63 8.65 -17.11
N TRP A 110 -4.53 7.74 -17.51
CA TRP A 110 -5.74 7.42 -16.75
C TRP A 110 -5.44 6.87 -15.35
N LEU A 111 -4.30 6.20 -15.19
CA LEU A 111 -3.84 5.57 -13.96
C LEU A 111 -2.88 6.47 -13.18
N GLU A 112 -1.92 7.10 -13.87
CA GLU A 112 -0.90 7.97 -13.27
C GLU A 112 -1.48 9.30 -12.75
N ASN A 113 -2.55 9.80 -13.37
CA ASN A 113 -3.26 11.01 -12.93
C ASN A 113 -4.33 10.70 -11.86
N ALA A 114 -4.66 9.43 -11.63
CA ALA A 114 -5.60 9.06 -10.57
C ALA A 114 -4.95 9.34 -9.20
N THR A 115 -5.63 10.15 -8.39
CA THR A 115 -5.18 10.50 -7.03
C THR A 115 -6.14 10.04 -5.96
N ARG A 116 -7.37 9.65 -6.34
CA ARG A 116 -8.41 9.17 -5.43
C ARG A 116 -9.19 8.03 -6.07
N PHE A 117 -9.86 7.28 -5.22
CA PHE A 117 -10.72 6.18 -5.66
C PHE A 117 -12.01 6.13 -4.82
N THR A 118 -13.06 5.57 -5.43
CA THR A 118 -14.27 5.18 -4.73
C THR A 118 -14.67 3.77 -5.15
N THR A 119 -15.28 3.02 -4.23
CA THR A 119 -15.74 1.65 -4.48
C THR A 119 -17.26 1.61 -4.38
N SER A 120 -17.90 0.88 -5.28
CA SER A 120 -19.35 0.68 -5.26
C SER A 120 -19.69 -0.71 -5.80
N GLY A 121 -19.73 -1.69 -4.90
CA GLY A 121 -19.96 -3.09 -5.27
C GLY A 121 -18.79 -3.63 -6.08
N GLN A 122 -19.03 -3.98 -7.34
CA GLN A 122 -18.01 -4.56 -8.25
C GLN A 122 -17.34 -3.52 -9.16
N ASN A 123 -17.43 -2.24 -8.81
CA ASN A 123 -16.89 -1.15 -9.59
C ASN A 123 -15.99 -0.27 -8.73
N VAL A 124 -14.89 0.18 -9.32
CA VAL A 124 -14.03 1.23 -8.77
C VAL A 124 -14.02 2.42 -9.73
N ILE A 125 -14.15 3.62 -9.19
CA ILE A 125 -13.99 4.86 -9.96
C ILE A 125 -12.72 5.55 -9.51
N LEU A 126 -11.83 5.80 -10.46
CA LEU A 126 -10.61 6.56 -10.26
C LEU A 126 -10.85 8.02 -10.64
N THR A 127 -10.35 8.94 -9.83
CA THR A 127 -10.48 10.37 -10.07
C THR A 127 -9.17 11.11 -9.85
N ASP A 128 -8.98 12.20 -10.58
CA ASP A 128 -7.85 13.09 -10.42
C ASP A 128 -8.01 14.03 -9.19
N ALA A 129 -7.03 14.91 -9.00
CA ALA A 129 -7.03 15.86 -7.89
C ALA A 129 -8.21 16.86 -7.95
N ALA A 130 -8.72 17.16 -9.16
CA ALA A 130 -9.89 18.02 -9.38
C ALA A 130 -11.23 17.28 -9.20
N GLY A 131 -11.20 15.94 -9.03
CA GLY A 131 -12.37 15.09 -8.90
C GLY A 131 -12.97 14.66 -10.24
N GLN A 132 -12.26 14.85 -11.34
CA GLN A 132 -12.67 14.36 -12.65
C GLN A 132 -12.36 12.85 -12.75
N GLU A 133 -13.31 12.08 -13.28
CA GLU A 133 -13.12 10.65 -13.54
C GLU A 133 -12.01 10.45 -14.57
N THR A 134 -10.99 9.68 -14.20
CA THR A 134 -9.89 9.28 -15.08
C THR A 134 -10.09 7.88 -15.62
N ALA A 135 -10.74 6.99 -14.86
CA ALA A 135 -11.11 5.64 -15.30
C ALA A 135 -12.22 5.04 -14.44
N ARG A 136 -12.95 4.09 -15.04
CA ARG A 136 -13.87 3.17 -14.39
C ARG A 136 -13.33 1.76 -14.52
N LEU A 137 -13.29 1.05 -13.40
CA LEU A 137 -12.80 -0.32 -13.29
C LEU A 137 -13.98 -1.24 -12.96
N THR A 138 -14.14 -2.33 -13.72
CA THR A 138 -15.22 -3.29 -13.52
C THR A 138 -14.70 -4.73 -13.43
N ILE A 139 -15.38 -5.55 -12.63
CA ILE A 139 -15.13 -7.00 -12.57
C ILE A 139 -15.96 -7.67 -13.68
N ASP A 140 -15.52 -7.60 -14.93
CA ASP A 140 -16.18 -8.29 -16.05
C ASP A 140 -15.21 -9.06 -16.95
N GLY A 141 -14.91 -10.31 -16.58
CA GLY A 141 -14.17 -11.25 -17.42
C GLY A 141 -12.72 -11.47 -16.98
N ALA A 142 -11.84 -11.73 -17.96
CA ALA A 142 -10.40 -11.86 -17.77
C ALA A 142 -9.68 -11.34 -19.02
N PRO A 143 -8.45 -10.83 -18.89
CA PRO A 143 -7.68 -10.39 -20.04
C PRO A 143 -7.36 -11.56 -20.99
N PRO A 144 -7.08 -11.27 -22.27
CA PRO A 144 -6.72 -12.30 -23.24
C PRO A 144 -5.45 -13.06 -22.83
N PRO A 145 -5.26 -14.32 -23.27
CA PRO A 145 -4.02 -15.05 -23.00
C PRO A 145 -2.81 -14.31 -23.58
N ASN A 146 -1.73 -14.23 -22.79
CA ASN A 146 -0.46 -13.65 -23.21
C ASN A 146 0.65 -14.71 -23.02
N PRO A 147 1.46 -15.01 -24.06
CA PRO A 147 2.53 -16.02 -23.95
C PRO A 147 3.62 -15.68 -22.92
N ASP A 148 3.78 -14.40 -22.59
CA ASP A 148 4.81 -13.90 -21.67
C ASP A 148 4.31 -13.77 -20.21
N ILE A 149 3.01 -13.96 -19.96
CA ILE A 149 2.41 -13.90 -18.63
C ILE A 149 1.75 -15.23 -18.29
N ALA A 150 2.00 -15.74 -17.09
CA ALA A 150 1.34 -16.95 -16.62
C ALA A 150 -0.19 -16.76 -16.47
N ASP A 151 -0.97 -17.77 -16.85
CA ASP A 151 -2.44 -17.75 -16.78
C ASP A 151 -2.99 -17.51 -15.36
N GLU A 152 -2.19 -17.71 -14.31
CA GLU A 152 -2.56 -17.39 -12.93
C GLU A 152 -2.79 -15.89 -12.70
N PHE A 153 -2.07 -15.01 -13.41
CA PHE A 153 -2.28 -13.56 -13.34
C PHE A 153 -3.56 -13.11 -14.08
N ARG A 154 -4.25 -14.03 -14.77
CA ARG A 154 -5.56 -13.80 -15.42
C ARG A 154 -6.73 -14.11 -14.50
N GLN A 155 -6.45 -14.50 -13.26
CA GLN A 155 -7.44 -14.82 -12.26
C GLN A 155 -7.57 -13.66 -11.28
N GLN A 156 -8.74 -13.54 -10.66
CA GLN A 156 -8.91 -12.58 -9.58
C GLN A 156 -7.93 -12.90 -8.45
N PRO A 157 -7.12 -11.93 -7.99
CA PRO A 157 -6.22 -12.16 -6.88
C PRO A 157 -7.02 -12.40 -5.60
N GLU A 158 -6.67 -13.45 -4.87
CA GLU A 158 -7.19 -13.70 -3.53
C GLU A 158 -6.14 -13.25 -2.51
N LEU A 159 -6.50 -12.28 -1.66
CA LEU A 159 -5.68 -11.86 -0.53
C LEU A 159 -5.90 -12.78 0.67
N THR A 160 -4.81 -13.10 1.37
CA THR A 160 -4.91 -13.64 2.73
C THR A 160 -5.40 -12.56 3.70
N GLU A 161 -5.87 -12.98 4.87
CA GLU A 161 -6.24 -12.04 5.94
C GLU A 161 -5.04 -11.19 6.38
N GLU A 162 -3.85 -11.77 6.41
CA GLU A 162 -2.60 -11.07 6.75
C GLU A 162 -2.27 -9.99 5.72
N GLN A 163 -2.38 -10.29 4.42
CA GLN A 163 -2.15 -9.31 3.36
C GLN A 163 -3.19 -8.19 3.37
N ARG A 164 -4.47 -8.53 3.63
CA ARG A 164 -5.53 -7.54 3.79
C ARG A 164 -5.24 -6.62 4.97
N ALA A 165 -4.85 -7.19 6.11
CA ALA A 165 -4.49 -6.43 7.30
C ALA A 165 -3.28 -5.53 7.05
N GLU A 166 -2.24 -5.99 6.35
CA GLU A 166 -1.07 -5.19 5.96
C GLU A 166 -1.47 -3.98 5.12
N ILE A 167 -2.28 -4.19 4.06
CA ILE A 167 -2.75 -3.11 3.18
C ILE A 167 -3.59 -2.08 3.94
N ASP A 168 -4.50 -2.56 4.79
CA ASP A 168 -5.46 -1.72 5.51
C ASP A 168 -4.94 -1.26 6.89
N THR A 169 -3.66 -1.49 7.20
CA THR A 169 -3.08 -1.13 8.49
C THR A 169 -3.23 0.39 8.72
N PRO A 170 -3.95 0.80 9.77
CA PRO A 170 -4.03 2.21 10.14
C PRO A 170 -2.66 2.72 10.58
N VAL A 171 -2.36 3.96 10.24
CA VAL A 171 -1.13 4.61 10.70
C VAL A 171 -1.35 5.16 12.10
N GLU A 172 -0.40 4.91 13.01
CA GLU A 172 -0.43 5.55 14.32
C GLU A 172 -0.23 7.07 14.20
N PRO A 173 -1.01 7.87 14.93
CA PRO A 173 -0.83 9.33 14.93
C PRO A 173 0.56 9.74 15.39
N LEU A 174 1.06 10.85 14.83
CA LEU A 174 2.34 11.43 15.22
C LEU A 174 2.42 11.68 16.75
N PRO A 175 3.54 11.30 17.40
CA PRO A 175 3.70 11.51 18.83
C PRO A 175 3.79 13.00 19.19
N GLY A 176 3.29 13.36 20.37
CA GLY A 176 3.49 14.70 20.93
C GLY A 176 2.69 15.83 20.27
N GLY A 177 1.72 15.52 19.40
CA GLY A 177 0.90 16.52 18.72
C GLY A 177 1.68 17.34 17.69
N VAL A 178 2.75 16.76 17.14
CA VAL A 178 3.47 17.33 16.01
C VAL A 178 2.60 17.20 14.76
N GLU A 179 2.54 18.25 13.97
CA GLU A 179 1.74 18.27 12.73
C GLU A 179 2.53 17.62 11.58
N PRO A 180 1.87 16.85 10.70
CA PRO A 180 2.46 16.39 9.46
C PRO A 180 2.94 17.57 8.60
N ALA A 181 3.99 17.34 7.81
CA ALA A 181 4.49 18.31 6.84
C ALA A 181 3.44 18.57 5.73
N THR A 182 3.40 19.79 5.22
CA THR A 182 2.68 20.11 3.98
C THR A 182 3.51 19.76 2.75
N VAL A 183 2.89 19.78 1.56
CA VAL A 183 3.63 19.56 0.30
C VAL A 183 4.79 20.54 0.20
N GLU A 184 4.52 21.83 0.42
CA GLU A 184 5.49 22.91 0.32
C GLU A 184 6.66 22.76 1.31
N ASP A 185 6.40 22.21 2.50
CA ASP A 185 7.44 21.98 3.50
C ASP A 185 8.46 20.93 3.04
N VAL A 186 8.00 19.89 2.35
CA VAL A 186 8.82 18.73 1.95
C VAL A 186 9.64 19.01 0.69
N LEU A 187 9.18 19.91 -0.20
CA LEU A 187 9.85 20.16 -1.49
C LEU A 187 11.32 20.56 -1.35
N GLY A 188 12.12 20.11 -2.31
CA GLY A 188 13.52 20.46 -2.47
C GLY A 188 14.49 19.34 -2.08
N ARG A 189 15.75 19.72 -1.88
CA ARG A 189 16.86 18.81 -1.61
C ARG A 189 17.19 18.74 -0.13
N TRP A 190 17.38 17.52 0.34
CA TRP A 190 17.71 17.13 1.69
C TRP A 190 18.99 16.28 1.67
N VAL A 191 19.84 16.48 2.67
CA VAL A 191 21.11 15.77 2.84
C VAL A 191 21.21 15.24 4.27
N PRO A 192 22.05 14.23 4.53
CA PRO A 192 22.23 13.75 5.88
C PRO A 192 22.80 14.83 6.79
N MET A 193 22.51 14.72 8.08
CA MET A 193 23.12 15.60 9.08
C MET A 193 24.61 15.35 9.28
N GLU A 194 25.08 14.16 8.92
CA GLU A 194 26.49 13.76 8.96
C GLU A 194 27.15 13.95 7.59
N GLU A 195 28.46 14.18 7.58
CA GLU A 195 29.23 14.26 6.33
C GLU A 195 29.60 12.86 5.85
N TYR A 196 29.41 12.62 4.55
CA TYR A 196 29.76 11.38 3.87
C TYR A 196 30.69 11.66 2.69
N SER A 197 31.49 10.67 2.32
CA SER A 197 32.39 10.80 1.16
C SER A 197 31.67 10.72 -0.19
N THR A 198 30.42 10.26 -0.20
CA THR A 198 29.67 9.88 -1.41
C THR A 198 28.52 10.84 -1.76
N GLU A 199 28.46 12.04 -1.17
CA GLU A 199 27.44 13.07 -1.46
C GLU A 199 25.96 12.57 -1.49
N PRO A 200 25.50 11.79 -0.50
CA PRO A 200 24.13 11.28 -0.43
C PRO A 200 23.08 12.39 -0.36
N TYR A 201 21.89 12.13 -0.90
CA TYR A 201 20.79 13.09 -0.93
C TYR A 201 19.43 12.42 -1.08
N LEU A 202 18.40 13.20 -0.75
CA LEU A 202 17.01 13.02 -1.17
C LEU A 202 16.55 14.32 -1.84
N GLU A 203 15.83 14.23 -2.94
CA GLU A 203 15.20 15.35 -3.62
C GLU A 203 13.73 15.03 -3.86
N VAL A 204 12.86 15.93 -3.43
CA VAL A 204 11.40 15.81 -3.54
C VAL A 204 10.89 16.93 -4.43
N SER A 205 10.22 16.56 -5.51
CA SER A 205 9.79 17.45 -6.58
C SER A 205 8.28 17.72 -6.55
N GLU A 206 7.88 18.90 -7.03
CA GLU A 206 6.48 19.36 -7.07
C GLU A 206 5.59 18.51 -8.01
N ASP A 207 6.18 17.85 -9.00
CA ASP A 207 5.49 16.95 -9.93
C ASP A 207 5.14 15.58 -9.32
N GLY A 208 5.38 15.40 -8.02
CA GLY A 208 5.13 14.14 -7.32
C GLY A 208 6.22 13.10 -7.53
N ALA A 209 7.37 13.47 -8.11
CA ALA A 209 8.55 12.62 -8.15
C ALA A 209 9.44 12.82 -6.93
N TRP A 210 10.13 11.76 -6.51
CA TRP A 210 11.24 11.85 -5.57
C TRP A 210 12.43 11.05 -6.11
N SER A 211 13.63 11.49 -5.78
CA SER A 211 14.87 10.78 -6.09
C SER A 211 15.81 10.81 -4.90
N GLY A 212 16.57 9.74 -4.70
CA GLY A 212 17.54 9.61 -3.65
C GLY A 212 18.82 8.96 -4.17
N SER A 213 19.92 9.25 -3.49
CA SER A 213 21.17 8.54 -3.69
C SER A 213 21.87 8.37 -2.36
N ASP A 214 22.42 7.17 -2.13
CA ASP A 214 23.44 6.94 -1.11
C ASP A 214 24.86 7.34 -1.60
N GLY A 215 24.94 7.81 -2.85
CA GLY A 215 26.16 8.18 -3.55
C GLY A 215 26.71 7.13 -4.51
N CYS A 216 26.22 5.89 -4.46
CA CYS A 216 26.62 4.80 -5.37
C CYS A 216 25.42 4.18 -6.06
N ASN A 217 24.28 4.15 -5.38
CA ASN A 217 22.99 3.74 -5.88
C ASN A 217 22.10 4.96 -6.02
N HIS A 218 21.21 4.88 -7.00
CA HIS A 218 20.15 5.84 -7.18
C HIS A 218 18.83 5.09 -7.09
N VAL A 219 17.88 5.69 -6.41
CA VAL A 219 16.52 5.20 -6.27
C VAL A 219 15.58 6.38 -6.44
N GLY A 220 14.36 6.11 -6.85
CA GLY A 220 13.36 7.14 -6.95
C GLY A 220 12.02 6.53 -7.27
N GLY A 221 11.02 7.38 -7.32
CA GLY A 221 9.68 7.01 -7.69
C GLY A 221 8.72 8.15 -7.46
N ARG A 222 7.49 7.83 -7.07
CA ARG A 222 6.46 8.82 -6.82
C ARG A 222 6.14 8.94 -5.34
N TRP A 223 5.69 10.14 -4.96
CA TRP A 223 5.23 10.44 -3.63
C TRP A 223 3.93 11.26 -3.68
N ALA A 224 3.14 11.18 -2.62
CA ALA A 224 2.01 12.04 -2.37
C ALA A 224 1.73 12.13 -0.86
N LEU A 225 1.05 13.19 -0.43
CA LEU A 225 0.42 13.24 0.88
C LEU A 225 -1.06 12.91 0.73
N ALA A 226 -1.55 12.01 1.58
CA ALA A 226 -2.96 11.68 1.65
C ALA A 226 -3.76 12.82 2.33
N THR A 227 -5.09 12.69 2.36
CA THR A 227 -5.96 13.76 2.87
C THR A 227 -5.77 14.07 4.37
N ASP A 228 -5.23 13.11 5.12
CA ASP A 228 -4.85 13.23 6.53
C ASP A 228 -3.38 13.68 6.73
N GLY A 229 -2.64 13.94 5.66
CA GLY A 229 -1.23 14.31 5.68
C GLY A 229 -0.26 13.12 5.74
N SER A 230 -0.75 11.88 5.74
CA SER A 230 0.11 10.70 5.72
C SER A 230 0.82 10.53 4.38
N LEU A 231 2.05 10.01 4.42
CA LEU A 231 2.88 9.82 3.25
C LEU A 231 2.48 8.55 2.48
N LEU A 232 2.40 8.68 1.15
CA LEU A 232 2.37 7.57 0.20
C LEU A 232 3.62 7.65 -0.66
N THR A 233 4.34 6.53 -0.80
CA THR A 233 5.50 6.42 -1.69
C THR A 233 5.49 5.11 -2.46
N VAL A 234 5.85 5.20 -3.73
CA VAL A 234 6.21 4.06 -4.56
C VAL A 234 7.63 4.29 -5.08
N SER A 235 8.37 3.20 -5.31
CA SER A 235 9.79 3.24 -5.66
C SER A 235 10.08 2.26 -6.78
N GLY A 236 10.92 2.66 -7.74
CA GLY A 236 11.46 1.74 -8.72
C GLY A 236 12.58 0.87 -8.16
N ALA A 237 13.11 -0.01 -9.02
CA ALA A 237 14.28 -0.81 -8.70
C ALA A 237 15.54 0.06 -8.49
N GLN A 238 16.46 -0.42 -7.66
CA GLN A 238 17.78 0.17 -7.47
C GLN A 238 18.89 -0.87 -7.56
N THR A 239 20.12 -0.42 -7.83
CA THR A 239 21.31 -1.26 -7.69
C THR A 239 21.67 -1.46 -6.21
N LEU A 240 22.44 -2.51 -5.90
CA LEU A 240 22.91 -2.81 -4.54
C LEU A 240 24.45 -2.73 -4.46
N ILE A 241 25.01 -1.60 -4.90
CA ILE A 241 26.45 -1.33 -4.85
C ILE A 241 26.80 -0.82 -3.45
N GLY A 242 27.64 -1.54 -2.71
CA GLY A 242 28.01 -1.11 -1.36
C GLY A 242 29.00 0.06 -1.36
N CYS A 243 28.71 1.10 -0.56
CA CYS A 243 29.67 2.16 -0.24
C CYS A 243 29.36 2.85 1.10
N GLU A 244 30.26 3.74 1.54
CA GLU A 244 30.13 4.53 2.77
C GLU A 244 29.21 5.75 2.54
N GLY A 245 27.96 5.46 2.23
CA GLY A 245 26.89 6.43 1.98
C GLY A 245 25.79 6.42 3.03
N HIS A 246 24.69 7.11 2.72
CA HIS A 246 23.49 7.17 3.55
C HIS A 246 22.24 6.92 2.70
N ASP A 247 21.47 5.89 3.04
CA ASP A 247 20.31 5.45 2.26
C ASP A 247 19.01 6.13 2.74
N PHE A 248 18.56 7.16 2.00
CA PHE A 248 17.23 7.74 2.20
C PHE A 248 16.10 6.97 1.50
N GLY A 249 16.42 6.02 0.61
CA GLY A 249 15.42 5.23 -0.09
C GLY A 249 14.62 4.34 0.86
N ALA A 250 15.30 3.64 1.76
CA ALA A 250 14.65 2.80 2.77
C ALA A 250 13.69 3.57 3.70
N PRO A 251 14.07 4.69 4.35
CA PRO A 251 13.14 5.45 5.19
C PRO A 251 12.03 6.10 4.37
N MET A 252 12.31 6.60 3.15
CA MET A 252 11.27 7.15 2.27
C MET A 252 10.20 6.10 1.93
N ALA A 253 10.62 4.86 1.62
CA ALA A 253 9.70 3.76 1.29
C ALA A 253 8.87 3.23 2.48
N GLN A 254 9.35 3.42 3.72
CA GLN A 254 8.73 2.91 4.94
C GLN A 254 7.95 3.98 5.72
N ALA A 255 8.24 5.26 5.50
CA ALA A 255 7.64 6.33 6.26
C ALA A 255 6.12 6.43 6.02
N ALA A 256 5.39 6.58 7.12
CA ALA A 256 3.98 6.92 7.12
C ALA A 256 3.74 8.42 7.29
N TRP A 257 4.72 9.16 7.81
CA TRP A 257 4.67 10.61 7.92
C TRP A 257 6.02 11.26 7.61
N LEU A 258 5.95 12.48 7.11
CA LEU A 258 7.07 13.41 7.11
C LEU A 258 6.73 14.57 8.04
N VAL A 259 7.73 15.03 8.79
CA VAL A 259 7.62 16.21 9.64
C VAL A 259 8.78 17.13 9.31
N VAL A 260 8.49 18.40 9.07
CA VAL A 260 9.50 19.42 8.81
C VAL A 260 9.45 20.48 9.91
N GLU A 261 10.59 20.71 10.56
CA GLU A 261 10.78 21.73 11.59
C GLU A 261 11.99 22.59 11.25
N GLY A 262 11.73 23.76 10.66
CA GLY A 262 12.80 24.63 10.15
C GLY A 262 13.54 23.95 8.99
N GLU A 263 14.82 23.65 9.19
CA GLU A 263 15.67 22.99 8.18
C GLU A 263 15.76 21.48 8.38
N ARG A 264 15.05 20.89 9.35
CA ARG A 264 15.10 19.45 9.63
C ARG A 264 13.88 18.74 9.08
N LEU A 265 14.10 17.66 8.35
CA LEU A 265 13.09 16.68 7.94
C LEU A 265 13.24 15.42 8.80
N ARG A 266 12.12 14.89 9.29
CA ARG A 266 12.06 13.62 10.03
C ARG A 266 11.08 12.68 9.37
N PHE A 267 11.51 11.43 9.20
CA PHE A 267 10.71 10.33 8.67
C PHE A 267 10.14 9.55 9.84
N TYR A 268 8.83 9.37 9.88
CA TYR A 268 8.17 8.55 10.90
C TYR A 268 7.53 7.34 10.27
N GLY A 269 7.70 6.18 10.90
CA GLY A 269 7.05 4.94 10.54
C GLY A 269 5.58 4.90 10.94
N ASP A 270 4.96 3.78 10.62
CA ASP A 270 3.57 3.44 10.94
C ASP A 270 3.27 3.33 12.43
N GLU A 271 4.25 2.97 13.26
CA GLU A 271 4.16 2.92 14.74
C GLU A 271 4.64 4.23 15.41
N GLY A 272 4.73 5.34 14.65
CA GLY A 272 5.15 6.65 15.16
C GLY A 272 6.62 6.73 15.60
N GLN A 273 7.44 5.73 15.28
CA GLN A 273 8.88 5.67 15.47
C GLN A 273 9.62 6.54 14.44
N VAL A 274 10.68 7.22 14.85
CA VAL A 274 11.57 7.92 13.90
C VAL A 274 12.39 6.89 13.14
N LEU A 275 12.31 6.93 11.81
CA LEU A 275 13.08 6.08 10.90
C LEU A 275 14.40 6.73 10.52
N ASP A 276 14.39 8.04 10.25
CA ASP A 276 15.57 8.80 9.84
C ASP A 276 15.37 10.32 10.00
N GLU A 277 16.45 11.08 9.82
CA GLU A 277 16.46 12.54 9.79
C GLU A 277 17.36 13.09 8.67
N ALA A 278 16.94 14.20 8.07
CA ALA A 278 17.72 14.93 7.08
C ALA A 278 17.72 16.44 7.37
N THR A 279 18.68 17.15 6.80
CA THR A 279 18.72 18.62 6.82
C THR A 279 18.61 19.17 5.40
N ARG A 280 17.99 20.35 5.27
CA ARG A 280 17.91 21.04 3.98
C ARG A 280 19.31 21.40 3.48
N ALA A 281 19.55 21.19 2.18
CA ALA A 281 20.82 21.50 1.51
C ALA A 281 21.04 23.01 1.28
#